data_AF-A0A4S8I2Z7-F1
#
_entry.id   AF-A0A4S8I2Z7-F1
#
_cell.length_a   1.000
_cell.length_b   1.000
_cell.length_c   1.000
_cell.angle_alpha   90.00
_cell.angle_beta   90.00
_cell.angle_gamma   90.00
#
_symmetry.space_group_name_H-M   'P 1'
#
loop_
_entity.id
_entity.type
_entity.pdbx_description
1 polymer ?
#
loop_
_entity_poly.entity_id
_entity_poly.type
_entity_poly.pdbx_seq_one_letter_code
_entity_poly.pdbx_strand_id
1 'polypeptide(L)'
;MKNTFFTALLAKHENQIKAFGIMRLEAWQGLLRQERELLQEKRCDYTTATYDVWLELEHLRAEFEKNWGGNGRLIKELNRWQMREIQKIISEHT
;
A
#
# COMPACT_ATOMS: atom_id res chain seq x y z
N MET A 1 -8.75 -9.19 -33.54
CA MET A 1 -8.92 -9.77 -32.19
C MET A 1 -7.75 -9.55 -31.22
N LYS A 2 -6.48 -9.45 -31.66
CA LYS A 2 -5.34 -9.24 -30.72
C LYS A 2 -5.35 -7.89 -29.98
N ASN A 3 -5.88 -6.82 -30.58
CA ASN A 3 -5.85 -5.45 -30.01
C ASN A 3 -6.79 -5.28 -28.79
N THR A 4 -7.94 -5.93 -28.79
CA THR A 4 -8.93 -5.85 -27.71
C THR A 4 -8.47 -6.54 -26.42
N PHE A 5 -7.71 -7.64 -26.52
CA PHE A 5 -7.21 -8.37 -25.36
C PHE A 5 -6.14 -7.58 -24.58
N PHE A 6 -5.13 -7.03 -25.27
CA PHE A 6 -4.11 -6.19 -24.63
C PHE A 6 -4.71 -4.94 -23.98
N THR A 7 -5.70 -4.32 -24.63
CA THR A 7 -6.40 -3.16 -24.08
C THR A 7 -7.14 -3.53 -22.78
N ALA A 8 -7.81 -4.68 -22.75
CA ALA A 8 -8.50 -5.18 -21.55
C ALA A 8 -7.52 -5.50 -20.40
N LEU A 9 -6.34 -6.05 -20.71
CA LEU A 9 -5.29 -6.31 -19.72
C LEU A 9 -4.76 -5.02 -19.09
N LEU A 10 -4.46 -4.01 -19.91
CA LEU A 10 -4.01 -2.72 -19.44
C LEU A 10 -5.07 -2.05 -18.54
N ALA A 11 -6.34 -2.05 -18.97
CA ALA A 11 -7.43 -1.53 -18.17
C ALA A 11 -7.58 -2.27 -16.82
N LYS A 12 -7.41 -3.59 -16.81
CA LYS A 12 -7.40 -4.39 -15.57
C LYS A 12 -6.27 -3.96 -14.64
N HIS A 13 -5.05 -3.79 -15.15
CA HIS A 13 -3.90 -3.35 -14.35
C HIS A 13 -4.09 -1.94 -13.78
N GLU A 14 -4.60 -1.00 -14.59
CA GLU A 14 -4.92 0.35 -14.13
C GLU A 14 -5.96 0.34 -13.00
N ASN A 15 -7.01 -0.48 -13.13
CA ASN A 15 -8.02 -0.62 -12.09
C ASN A 15 -7.46 -1.21 -10.80
N GLN A 16 -6.53 -2.17 -10.89
CA GLN A 16 -5.85 -2.72 -9.72
C GLN A 16 -4.95 -1.69 -9.02
N ILE A 17 -4.24 -0.86 -9.79
CA ILE A 17 -3.41 0.23 -9.24
C ILE A 17 -4.31 1.25 -8.51
N LYS A 18 -5.45 1.63 -9.12
CA LYS A 18 -6.43 2.51 -8.49
C LYS A 18 -7.00 1.92 -7.20
N ALA A 19 -7.40 0.64 -7.22
CA ALA A 19 -7.90 -0.06 -6.04
C ALA A 19 -6.85 -0.11 -4.92
N PHE A 20 -5.59 -0.40 -5.27
CA PHE A 20 -4.48 -0.36 -4.31
C PHE A 20 -4.30 1.05 -3.71
N GLY A 21 -4.42 2.11 -4.52
CA GLY A 21 -4.38 3.49 -4.04
C GLY A 21 -5.47 3.80 -3.00
N ILE A 22 -6.70 3.31 -3.23
CA ILE A 22 -7.80 3.46 -2.27
C ILE A 22 -7.49 2.69 -0.98
N MET A 23 -7.08 1.43 -1.07
CA MET A 23 -6.75 0.62 0.11
C MET A 23 -5.60 1.23 0.93
N ARG A 24 -4.59 1.80 0.25
CA ARG A 24 -3.49 2.52 0.89
C ARG A 24 -3.99 3.74 1.65
N LEU A 25 -4.93 4.49 1.07
CA LEU A 25 -5.53 5.66 1.74
C LEU A 25 -6.32 5.24 2.98
N GLU A 26 -7.10 4.18 2.90
CA GLU A 26 -7.84 3.63 4.05
C GLU A 26 -6.88 3.17 5.16
N ALA A 27 -5.81 2.46 4.79
CA ALA A 27 -4.77 2.05 5.74
C ALA A 27 -4.08 3.25 6.39
N TRP A 28 -3.81 4.32 5.64
CA TRP A 28 -3.24 5.56 6.16
C TRP A 28 -4.18 6.25 7.15
N GLN A 29 -5.48 6.30 6.85
CA GLN A 29 -6.48 6.82 7.79
C GLN A 29 -6.58 5.97 9.05
N GLY A 30 -6.44 4.66 8.93
CA GLY A 30 -6.34 3.73 10.06
C GLY A 30 -5.15 4.04 10.97
N LEU A 31 -3.96 4.22 10.38
CA LEU A 31 -2.75 4.63 11.10
C LEU A 31 -2.96 5.95 11.84
N LEU A 32 -3.46 6.99 11.18
CA LEU A 32 -3.71 8.29 11.82
C LEU A 32 -4.68 8.21 13.00
N ARG A 33 -5.63 7.26 12.95
CA ARG A 33 -6.53 7.00 14.07
C ARG A 33 -5.79 6.35 15.23
N GLN A 34 -4.96 5.35 14.97
CA GLN A 34 -4.12 4.69 15.99
C GLN A 34 -3.16 5.68 16.66
N GLU A 35 -2.51 6.55 15.87
CA GLU A 35 -1.63 7.60 16.41
C GLU A 35 -2.40 8.53 17.36
N ARG A 36 -3.62 8.93 16.98
CA ARG A 36 -4.46 9.78 17.82
C ARG A 36 -4.91 9.07 19.09
N GLU A 37 -5.32 7.81 19.00
CA GLU A 37 -5.75 6.99 20.14
C GLU A 37 -4.59 6.82 21.14
N LEU A 38 -3.37 6.54 20.65
CA LEU A 38 -2.17 6.44 21.48
C LEU A 38 -1.89 7.77 22.22
N LEU A 39 -1.87 8.89 21.51
CA LEU A 39 -1.64 10.21 22.12
C LEU A 39 -2.70 10.54 23.18
N GLN A 40 -3.97 10.21 22.92
CA GLN A 40 -5.06 10.38 23.87
C GLN A 40 -4.91 9.51 25.11
N GLU A 41 -4.58 8.22 24.93
CA GLU A 41 -4.34 7.28 26.04
C GLU A 41 -3.21 7.79 26.96
N LYS A 42 -2.11 8.26 26.34
CA LYS A 42 -0.95 8.79 27.04
C LYS A 42 -1.12 10.24 27.52
N ARG A 43 -2.27 10.86 27.23
CA ARG A 43 -2.62 12.25 27.59
C ARG A 43 -1.55 13.26 27.17
N CYS A 44 -1.04 13.09 25.96
CA CYS A 44 -0.03 13.96 25.37
C CYS A 44 -0.43 14.34 23.94
N ASP A 45 0.36 15.21 23.33
CA ASP A 45 0.32 15.53 21.92
C ASP A 45 1.70 15.29 21.28
N TYR A 46 1.85 15.60 20.00
CA TYR A 46 3.12 15.39 19.30
C TYR A 46 4.28 16.22 19.87
N THR A 47 4.05 17.35 20.53
CA THR A 47 5.13 18.20 21.05
C THR A 47 5.49 17.88 22.50
N THR A 48 4.57 17.24 23.22
CA THR A 48 4.70 16.87 24.65
C THR A 48 4.90 15.37 24.87
N ALA A 49 4.80 14.56 23.83
CA ALA A 49 5.03 13.12 23.89
C ALA A 49 6.43 12.79 24.45
N THR A 50 6.49 11.80 25.34
CA THR A 50 7.75 11.25 25.82
C THR A 50 8.46 10.49 24.71
N TYR A 51 9.75 10.20 24.92
CA TYR A 51 10.54 9.44 23.97
C TYR A 51 9.93 8.07 23.64
N ASP A 52 9.40 7.35 24.63
CA ASP A 52 8.78 6.03 24.43
C ASP A 52 7.54 6.11 23.53
N VAL A 53 6.70 7.14 23.71
CA VAL A 53 5.53 7.36 22.85
C VAL A 53 5.95 7.71 21.43
N TRP A 54 7.02 8.50 21.27
CA TRP A 54 7.61 8.78 19.97
C TRP A 54 8.10 7.52 19.25
N LEU A 55 8.75 6.60 19.97
CA LEU A 55 9.18 5.31 19.41
C LEU A 55 8.00 4.45 18.97
N GLU A 56 6.92 4.41 19.75
CA GLU A 56 5.70 3.69 19.36
C GLU A 56 5.07 4.27 18.08
N LEU A 57 4.96 5.61 17.99
CA LEU A 57 4.48 6.28 16.77
C LEU A 57 5.37 5.98 15.56
N GLU A 58 6.69 6.00 15.74
CA GLU A 58 7.65 5.67 14.69
C GLU A 58 7.47 4.20 14.24
N HIS A 59 7.24 3.28 15.17
CA HIS A 59 7.00 1.87 14.85
C HIS A 59 5.74 1.68 14.00
N LEU A 60 4.63 2.33 14.37
CA LEU A 60 3.38 2.28 13.61
C LEU A 60 3.57 2.79 12.18
N ARG A 61 4.29 3.91 12.01
CA ARG A 61 4.63 4.48 10.68
C ARG A 61 5.55 3.56 9.88
N ALA A 62 6.54 2.95 10.53
CA ALA A 62 7.46 2.03 9.88
C ALA A 62 6.75 0.76 9.38
N GLU A 63 5.81 0.20 10.16
CA GLU A 63 4.97 -0.91 9.70
C GLU A 63 4.09 -0.51 8.52
N PHE A 64 3.50 0.68 8.55
CA PHE A 64 2.75 1.19 7.40
C PHE A 64 3.63 1.28 6.16
N GLU A 65 4.80 1.91 6.24
CA GLU A 65 5.69 2.08 5.09
C GLU A 65 6.21 0.72 4.56
N LYS A 66 6.53 -0.22 5.46
CA LYS A 66 6.94 -1.58 5.09
C LYS A 66 5.88 -2.31 4.25
N ASN A 67 4.59 -2.11 4.55
CA ASN A 67 3.50 -2.80 3.86
C ASN A 67 2.97 -2.03 2.65
N TRP A 68 2.77 -0.72 2.81
CA TRP A 68 2.01 0.16 1.93
C TRP A 68 2.84 1.26 1.23
N GLY A 69 4.10 1.42 1.62
CA GLY A 69 5.02 2.38 1.04
C GLY A 69 5.27 2.17 -0.45
N GLY A 70 5.99 3.10 -1.09
CA GLY A 70 6.31 3.02 -2.52
C GLY A 70 7.12 1.77 -2.90
N ASN A 71 7.88 1.24 -1.93
CA ASN A 71 8.60 -0.03 -2.01
C ASN A 71 8.05 -1.08 -1.04
N GLY A 72 6.83 -0.88 -0.57
CA GLY A 72 6.16 -1.75 0.39
C GLY A 72 5.90 -3.14 -0.17
N ARG A 73 5.64 -4.10 0.72
CA ARG A 73 5.38 -5.49 0.36
C ARG A 73 4.25 -5.62 -0.66
N LEU A 74 3.14 -4.92 -0.45
CA LEU A 74 1.92 -5.12 -1.24
C LEU A 74 2.07 -4.61 -2.68
N ILE A 75 2.68 -3.44 -2.90
CA ILE A 75 2.93 -2.93 -4.26
C ILE A 75 3.94 -3.81 -5.02
N LYS A 76 4.94 -4.36 -4.32
CA LYS A 76 5.88 -5.33 -4.90
C LYS A 76 5.17 -6.62 -5.31
N GLU A 77 4.28 -7.15 -4.47
CA GLU A 77 3.50 -8.34 -4.78
C GLU A 77 2.55 -8.10 -5.96
N LEU A 78 1.87 -6.95 -6.02
CA LEU A 78 1.02 -6.56 -7.15
C LEU A 78 1.82 -6.51 -8.45
N ASN A 79 2.95 -5.82 -8.46
CA ASN A 79 3.81 -5.71 -9.66
C ASN A 79 4.32 -7.09 -10.10
N ARG A 80 4.73 -7.95 -9.16
CA ARG A 80 5.17 -9.33 -9.46
C ARG A 80 4.06 -10.14 -10.13
N TRP A 81 2.83 -10.02 -9.63
CA TRP A 81 1.71 -10.74 -10.19
C TRP A 81 1.37 -10.25 -11.61
N GLN A 82 1.33 -8.93 -11.81
CA GLN A 82 1.11 -8.32 -13.13
C GLN A 82 2.18 -8.76 -14.15
N MET A 83 3.45 -8.80 -13.75
CA MET A 83 4.53 -9.29 -14.62
C MET A 83 4.38 -10.76 -14.99
N ARG A 84 3.91 -11.62 -14.07
CA ARG A 84 3.64 -13.03 -14.38
C ARG A 84 2.49 -13.19 -15.38
N GLU A 85 1.42 -12.40 -15.24
CA GLU A 85 0.32 -12.42 -16.22
C GLU A 85 0.80 -12.02 -17.61
N ILE A 86 1.62 -10.97 -17.71
CA ILE A 86 2.22 -10.53 -18.98
C ILE A 86 3.11 -11.62 -19.58
N GLN A 87 3.99 -12.24 -18.79
CA GLN A 87 4.87 -13.30 -19.26
C GLN A 87 4.10 -14.51 -19.79
N LYS A 88 3.02 -14.92 -19.11
CA LYS A 88 2.15 -16.00 -19.55
C LYS A 88 1.57 -15.71 -20.93
N ILE A 89 1.05 -14.50 -21.13
CA ILE A 89 0.48 -14.07 -22.42
C ILE A 89 1.53 -14.13 -23.52
N ILE A 90 2.74 -13.62 -23.26
CA ILE A 90 3.85 -13.68 -24.22
C ILE A 90 4.14 -15.13 -24.59
N SER A 91 4.29 -16.03 -23.61
CA SER A 91 4.60 -17.45 -23.87
C SER A 91 3.50 -18.21 -24.62
N GLU A 92 2.24 -17.81 -24.50
CA GLU A 92 1.11 -18.45 -25.20
C GLU A 92 0.94 -17.93 -26.65
N HIS A 93 1.59 -16.82 -27.00
CA HIS A 93 1.43 -16.14 -28.28
C HIS A 93 2.74 -16.00 -29.08
N THR A 94 3.83 -16.60 -28.59
CA THR A 94 5.13 -16.73 -29.27
C THR A 94 5.36 -18.20 -29.59
#